data_AF-C5JAK4-F1
#
_entry.id   AF-C5JAK4-F1
#
_cell.length_a   1.000
_cell.length_b   1.000
_cell.length_c   1.000
_cell.angle_alpha   90.00
_cell.angle_beta   90.00
_cell.angle_gamma   90.00
#
_symmetry.space_group_name_H-M   'P 1'
#
loop_
_entity.id
_entity.type
_entity.pdbx_description
1 polymer ?
#
loop_
_entity_poly.entity_id
_entity_poly.type
_entity_poly.pdbx_seq_one_letter_code
_entity_poly.pdbx_strand_id
1 'polypeptide(L)'
;MAFRPEDITVRMGLYAEYSSIILKRLTKSMISGFESIFTIDEATRNAYFRDKGIAIAKRGQYDRAVPLLEPLYKSVPDDAEVMLYLGLGYMKTGRTAEGIALLEKVHGRNKSDAKIASVLAFSYIQLEQYDKALPLLEEAVKISPDSFNLKFRLGVTYDNLGDFDKAIQAFKEALELRPDEAKVHRAIGFAYEQKDDHKSAMNHFKRANELEGS
;
A
#
# COMPACT_ATOMS: atom_id res chain seq x y z
N MET A 1 -38.87 30.57 35.11
CA MET A 1 -37.88 29.55 35.49
C MET A 1 -36.53 30.06 35.03
N ALA A 2 -35.71 30.55 35.96
CA ALA A 2 -34.51 31.34 35.65
C ALA A 2 -33.34 30.44 35.24
N PHE A 3 -32.69 30.81 34.13
CA PHE A 3 -31.51 30.18 33.55
C PHE A 3 -30.33 30.31 34.53
N ARG A 4 -29.75 29.20 35.01
CA ARG A 4 -28.57 29.23 35.89
C ARG A 4 -27.28 29.11 35.05
N PRO A 5 -26.44 30.17 34.93
CA PRO A 5 -25.29 30.21 34.01
C PRO A 5 -24.06 29.40 34.49
N GLU A 6 -24.23 28.37 35.30
CA GLU A 6 -23.14 27.67 35.99
C GLU A 6 -22.89 26.24 35.47
N ASP A 7 -23.66 25.78 34.49
CA ASP A 7 -23.39 24.50 33.84
C ASP A 7 -22.10 24.61 33.01
N ILE A 8 -21.05 23.94 33.49
CA ILE A 8 -19.71 23.95 32.90
C ILE A 8 -19.74 23.51 31.44
N THR A 9 -20.68 22.64 31.06
CA THR A 9 -20.84 22.14 29.69
C THR A 9 -21.34 23.24 28.76
N VAL A 10 -22.25 24.11 29.23
CA VAL A 10 -22.75 25.25 28.45
C VAL A 10 -21.66 26.30 28.25
N ARG A 11 -20.86 26.59 29.28
CA ARG A 11 -19.70 27.50 29.14
C ARG A 11 -18.64 26.95 28.21
N MET A 12 -18.33 25.65 28.30
CA MET A 12 -17.37 25.01 27.40
C MET A 12 -17.83 25.05 25.95
N GLY A 13 -19.12 24.82 25.68
CA GLY A 13 -19.70 24.96 24.34
C GLY A 13 -19.53 26.37 23.76
N LEU A 14 -19.83 27.40 24.56
CA LEU A 14 -19.66 28.80 24.17
C LEU A 14 -18.19 29.15 23.91
N TYR A 15 -17.26 28.71 24.76
CA TYR A 15 -15.83 28.95 24.53
C TYR A 15 -15.33 28.25 23.26
N ALA A 16 -15.78 27.04 22.96
CA ALA A 16 -15.41 26.32 21.74
C ALA A 16 -15.91 27.03 20.47
N GLU A 17 -17.17 27.48 20.47
CA GLU A 17 -17.72 28.26 19.36
C GLU A 17 -17.01 29.60 19.18
N TYR A 18 -16.77 30.33 20.27
CA TYR A 18 -16.10 31.62 20.22
C TYR A 18 -14.65 31.50 19.74
N SER A 19 -13.93 30.46 20.20
CA SER A 19 -12.58 30.14 19.74
C SER A 19 -12.56 29.78 18.26
N SER A 20 -13.55 29.01 17.78
CA SER A 20 -13.70 28.66 16.36
C SER A 20 -13.98 29.88 15.49
N ILE A 21 -14.83 30.81 15.95
CA ILE A 21 -15.14 32.07 15.26
C ILE A 21 -13.91 32.98 15.22
N ILE A 22 -13.20 33.14 16.35
CA ILE A 22 -11.96 33.92 16.41
C ILE A 22 -10.90 33.29 15.52
N LEU A 23 -10.69 31.98 15.57
CA LEU A 23 -9.76 31.29 14.68
C LEU A 23 -10.16 31.47 13.21
N LYS A 24 -11.43 31.34 12.85
CA LYS A 24 -11.91 31.59 11.47
C LYS A 24 -11.72 33.05 11.02
N ARG A 25 -11.88 34.01 11.93
CA ARG A 25 -11.76 35.45 11.64
C ARG A 25 -10.30 35.91 11.60
N LEU A 26 -9.47 35.40 12.50
CA LEU A 26 -8.03 35.65 12.55
C LEU A 26 -7.32 34.96 11.39
N THR A 27 -7.67 33.72 11.04
CA THR A 27 -6.93 32.95 10.03
C THR A 27 -6.83 33.67 8.69
N LYS A 28 -7.91 34.20 8.13
CA LYS A 28 -7.83 34.77 6.77
C LYS A 28 -7.01 36.07 6.69
N SER A 29 -7.21 37.00 7.63
CA SER A 29 -6.49 38.29 7.67
C SER A 29 -5.08 38.15 8.23
N MET A 30 -4.86 37.26 9.20
CA MET A 30 -3.55 37.01 9.79
C MET A 30 -2.68 36.20 8.83
N ILE A 31 -3.20 35.17 8.14
CA ILE A 31 -2.45 34.44 7.11
C ILE A 31 -2.05 35.39 5.98
N SER A 32 -2.98 36.20 5.47
CA SER A 32 -2.65 37.21 4.45
C SER A 32 -1.61 38.23 4.94
N GLY A 33 -1.69 38.66 6.20
CA GLY A 33 -0.69 39.53 6.83
C GLY A 33 0.67 38.87 6.96
N PHE A 34 0.73 37.61 7.42
CA PHE A 34 1.96 36.83 7.50
C PHE A 34 2.55 36.55 6.11
N GLU A 35 1.75 36.21 5.11
CA GLU A 35 2.20 36.01 3.72
C GLU A 35 2.76 37.31 3.12
N SER A 36 2.22 38.47 3.51
CA SER A 36 2.72 39.77 3.07
C SER A 36 4.03 40.21 3.73
N ILE A 37 4.35 39.67 4.91
CA ILE A 37 5.55 40.02 5.71
C ILE A 37 6.64 38.95 5.57
N PHE A 38 6.25 37.68 5.51
CA PHE A 38 7.09 36.51 5.40
C PHE A 38 6.73 35.75 4.13
N THR A 39 7.43 36.04 3.04
CA THR A 39 7.43 35.17 1.87
C THR A 39 8.15 33.88 2.22
N ILE A 40 7.37 32.82 2.50
CA ILE A 40 7.89 31.45 2.45
C ILE A 40 8.02 31.10 0.98
N ASP A 41 9.25 30.97 0.51
CA ASP A 41 9.52 30.57 -0.87
C ASP A 41 8.92 29.19 -1.17
N GLU A 42 8.64 28.95 -2.45
CA GLU A 42 7.97 27.74 -2.89
C GLU A 42 8.77 26.48 -2.54
N ALA A 43 10.12 26.55 -2.56
CA ALA A 43 10.96 25.41 -2.24
C ALA A 43 10.84 25.02 -0.75
N THR A 44 10.89 25.99 0.16
CA THR A 44 10.68 25.75 1.59
C THR A 44 9.28 25.18 1.88
N ARG A 45 8.25 25.72 1.22
CA ARG A 45 6.87 25.23 1.34
C ARG A 45 6.76 23.77 0.84
N ASN A 46 7.31 23.48 -0.33
CA ASN A 46 7.27 22.16 -0.94
C ASN A 46 8.02 21.13 -0.08
N ALA A 47 9.19 21.48 0.46
CA ALA A 47 9.96 20.62 1.36
C ALA A 47 9.15 20.26 2.62
N TYR A 48 8.47 21.24 3.25
CA TYR A 48 7.61 20.97 4.40
C TYR A 48 6.49 19.96 4.08
N PHE A 49 5.77 20.16 2.98
CA PHE A 49 4.68 19.27 2.59
C PHE A 49 5.16 17.89 2.16
N ARG A 50 6.33 17.82 1.51
CA ARG A 50 7.02 16.59 1.16
C ARG A 50 7.27 15.76 2.42
N ASP A 51 8.02 16.31 3.37
CA ASP A 51 8.45 15.57 4.57
C ASP A 51 7.25 15.18 5.43
N LYS A 52 6.28 16.09 5.60
CA LYS A 52 5.06 15.81 6.35
C LYS A 52 4.19 14.75 5.68
N GLY A 53 3.96 14.87 4.37
CA GLY A 53 3.15 13.92 3.61
C GLY A 53 3.74 12.52 3.63
N ILE A 54 5.06 12.41 3.40
CA ILE A 54 5.80 11.15 3.46
C ILE A 54 5.77 10.55 4.87
N ALA A 55 6.00 11.35 5.91
CA ALA A 55 5.96 10.86 7.30
C ALA A 55 4.58 10.31 7.69
N ILE A 56 3.51 10.95 7.24
CA ILE A 56 2.12 10.48 7.44
C ILE A 56 1.87 9.19 6.65
N ALA A 57 2.34 9.11 5.40
CA ALA A 57 2.22 7.90 4.57
C ALA A 57 2.99 6.71 5.15
N LYS A 58 4.21 6.93 5.68
CA LYS A 58 5.02 5.91 6.38
C LYS A 58 4.29 5.34 7.61
N ARG A 59 3.36 6.08 8.22
CA ARG A 59 2.48 5.63 9.31
C ARG A 59 1.19 4.97 8.82
N GLY A 60 1.04 4.75 7.52
CA GLY A 60 -0.14 4.13 6.90
C GLY A 60 -1.37 5.05 6.80
N GLN A 61 -1.25 6.34 7.14
CA GLN A 61 -2.37 7.28 7.14
C GLN A 61 -2.57 7.90 5.74
N TYR A 62 -2.87 7.06 4.76
CA TYR A 62 -2.90 7.45 3.35
C TYR A 62 -3.97 8.50 3.02
N ASP A 63 -5.13 8.46 3.68
CA ASP A 63 -6.20 9.47 3.52
C ASP A 63 -5.73 10.89 3.87
N ARG A 64 -4.76 11.00 4.79
CA ARG A 64 -4.18 12.28 5.21
C ARG A 64 -2.93 12.65 4.41
N ALA A 65 -2.23 11.66 3.87
CA ALA A 65 -1.02 11.89 3.10
C ALA A 65 -1.32 12.35 1.67
N VAL A 66 -2.29 11.73 1.00
CA VAL A 66 -2.63 12.02 -0.40
C VAL A 66 -2.93 13.51 -0.63
N PRO A 67 -3.74 14.20 0.20
CA PRO A 67 -4.01 15.64 0.01
C PRO A 67 -2.77 16.54 0.16
N LEU A 68 -1.71 16.07 0.81
CA LEU A 68 -0.44 16.82 0.94
C LEU A 68 0.50 16.54 -0.22
N LEU A 69 0.51 15.30 -0.72
CA LEU A 69 1.43 14.85 -1.76
C LEU A 69 0.91 15.11 -3.18
N GLU A 70 -0.40 15.09 -3.41
CA GLU A 70 -0.95 15.31 -4.76
C GLU A 70 -0.68 16.72 -5.31
N PRO A 71 -0.91 17.82 -4.55
CA PRO A 71 -0.58 19.16 -5.02
C PRO A 71 0.93 19.32 -5.26
N LEU A 72 1.74 18.70 -4.40
CA LEU A 72 3.19 18.70 -4.53
C LEU A 72 3.64 17.95 -5.79
N TYR A 73 3.01 16.83 -6.14
CA TYR A 73 3.31 16.12 -7.38
C TYR A 73 2.95 16.96 -8.63
N LYS A 74 1.91 17.81 -8.55
CA LYS A 74 1.55 18.70 -9.66
C LYS A 74 2.57 19.82 -9.87
N SER A 75 3.19 20.33 -8.80
CA SER A 75 4.24 21.37 -8.89
C SER A 75 5.63 20.79 -9.15
N VAL A 76 5.95 19.63 -8.56
CA VAL A 76 7.23 18.94 -8.64
C VAL A 76 7.00 17.47 -9.04
N PRO A 77 6.77 17.18 -10.34
CA PRO A 77 6.34 15.86 -10.79
C PRO A 77 7.46 14.80 -10.80
N ASP A 78 8.69 15.18 -10.51
CA ASP A 78 9.86 14.31 -10.69
C ASP A 78 10.43 13.71 -9.39
N ASP A 79 9.81 13.99 -8.24
CA ASP A 79 10.26 13.46 -6.96
C ASP A 79 9.83 12.00 -6.77
N ALA A 80 10.79 11.09 -6.90
CA ALA A 80 10.56 9.65 -6.82
C ALA A 80 9.97 9.18 -5.48
N GLU A 81 10.34 9.82 -4.36
CA GLU A 81 9.82 9.44 -3.05
C GLU A 81 8.37 9.92 -2.90
N VAL A 82 8.05 11.13 -3.38
CA VAL A 82 6.66 11.62 -3.44
C VAL A 82 5.81 10.71 -4.32
N MET A 83 6.28 10.35 -5.52
CA MET A 83 5.57 9.44 -6.42
C MET A 83 5.33 8.07 -5.78
N LEU A 84 6.32 7.53 -5.06
CA LEU A 84 6.19 6.27 -4.32
C LEU A 84 5.07 6.35 -3.27
N TYR A 85 5.13 7.32 -2.37
CA TYR A 85 4.15 7.42 -1.29
C TYR A 85 2.77 7.88 -1.76
N LEU A 86 2.70 8.72 -2.80
CA LEU A 86 1.44 9.10 -3.44
C LEU A 86 0.82 7.90 -4.17
N GLY A 87 1.61 7.11 -4.90
CA GLY A 87 1.16 5.90 -5.58
C GLY A 87 0.61 4.86 -4.60
N LEU A 88 1.33 4.60 -3.51
CA LEU A 88 0.83 3.77 -2.39
C LEU A 88 -0.45 4.35 -1.78
N GLY A 89 -0.51 5.67 -1.63
CA GLY A 89 -1.68 6.38 -1.12
C GLY A 89 -2.91 6.17 -1.99
N TYR A 90 -2.79 6.38 -3.29
CA TYR A 90 -3.85 6.13 -4.26
C TYR A 90 -4.36 4.69 -4.24
N MET A 91 -3.46 3.70 -4.17
CA MET A 91 -3.89 2.31 -4.03
C MET A 91 -4.73 2.06 -2.79
N LYS A 92 -4.38 2.70 -1.66
CA LYS A 92 -5.08 2.52 -0.38
C LYS A 92 -6.38 3.29 -0.28
N THR A 93 -6.55 4.35 -1.08
CA THR A 93 -7.78 5.15 -1.15
C THR A 93 -8.68 4.77 -2.33
N GLY A 94 -8.42 3.64 -3.00
CA GLY A 94 -9.24 3.10 -4.08
C GLY A 94 -8.94 3.64 -5.48
N ARG A 95 -7.97 4.55 -5.61
CA ARG A 95 -7.47 5.11 -6.88
C ARG A 95 -6.40 4.21 -7.51
N THR A 96 -6.68 2.91 -7.61
CA THR A 96 -5.69 1.87 -7.94
C THR A 96 -4.96 2.13 -9.27
N ALA A 97 -5.66 2.53 -10.33
CA ALA A 97 -5.05 2.78 -11.64
C ALA A 97 -4.00 3.92 -11.60
N GLU A 98 -4.31 5.01 -10.90
CA GLU A 98 -3.38 6.14 -10.72
C GLU A 98 -2.19 5.73 -9.85
N GLY A 99 -2.44 4.89 -8.83
CA GLY A 99 -1.40 4.34 -7.98
C GLY A 99 -0.40 3.48 -8.76
N ILE A 100 -0.89 2.56 -9.58
CA ILE A 100 -0.06 1.72 -10.46
C ILE A 100 0.78 2.59 -11.40
N ALA A 101 0.16 3.56 -12.09
CA ALA A 101 0.86 4.40 -13.05
C ALA A 101 2.02 5.20 -12.41
N LEU A 102 1.87 5.67 -11.17
CA LEU A 102 2.96 6.33 -10.45
C LEU A 102 4.05 5.34 -10.07
N LEU A 103 3.70 4.17 -9.53
CA LEU A 103 4.67 3.17 -9.12
C LEU A 103 5.46 2.59 -10.30
N GLU A 104 4.85 2.43 -11.47
CA GLU A 104 5.54 2.03 -12.71
C GLU A 104 6.61 3.04 -13.12
N LYS A 105 6.30 4.34 -13.03
CA LYS A 105 7.27 5.39 -13.31
C LYS A 105 8.44 5.35 -12.33
N VAL A 106 8.19 5.11 -11.04
CA VAL A 106 9.26 4.99 -10.04
C VAL A 106 10.10 3.75 -10.29
N HIS A 107 9.46 2.60 -10.53
CA HIS A 107 10.13 1.34 -10.80
C HIS A 107 11.01 1.40 -12.06
N GLY A 108 10.53 2.03 -13.14
CA GLY A 108 11.30 2.21 -14.37
C GLY A 108 12.61 3.00 -14.19
N ARG A 109 12.66 3.88 -13.17
CA ARG A 109 13.85 4.67 -12.81
C ARG A 109 14.77 3.94 -11.84
N ASN A 110 14.21 3.13 -10.94
CA ASN A 110 14.95 2.43 -9.90
C ASN A 110 14.57 0.94 -9.88
N LYS A 111 15.10 0.19 -10.85
CA LYS A 111 14.84 -1.24 -11.09
C LYS A 111 15.45 -2.20 -10.05
N SER A 112 15.74 -1.72 -8.83
CA SER A 112 16.41 -2.51 -7.78
C SER A 112 15.65 -2.49 -6.45
N ASP A 113 14.43 -1.96 -6.42
CA ASP A 113 13.60 -1.97 -5.22
C ASP A 113 12.55 -3.09 -5.27
N ALA A 114 12.88 -4.22 -4.64
CA ALA A 114 12.00 -5.38 -4.51
C ALA A 114 10.64 -5.02 -3.90
N LYS A 115 10.57 -3.98 -3.06
CA LYS A 115 9.32 -3.53 -2.43
C LYS A 115 8.39 -2.93 -3.46
N ILE A 116 8.90 -2.12 -4.38
CA ILE A 116 8.08 -1.49 -5.43
C ILE A 116 7.59 -2.56 -6.40
N ALA A 117 8.48 -3.44 -6.86
CA ALA A 117 8.13 -4.56 -7.72
C ALA A 117 7.06 -5.47 -7.07
N SER A 118 7.22 -5.78 -5.78
CA SER A 118 6.25 -6.55 -5.01
C SER A 118 4.87 -5.91 -4.93
N VAL A 119 4.80 -4.60 -4.69
CA VAL A 119 3.54 -3.86 -4.62
C VAL A 119 2.86 -3.81 -5.98
N LEU A 120 3.59 -3.49 -7.05
CA LEU A 120 3.07 -3.50 -8.41
C LEU A 120 2.54 -4.88 -8.80
N ALA A 121 3.33 -5.93 -8.56
CA ALA A 121 2.92 -7.29 -8.84
C ALA A 121 1.64 -7.68 -8.09
N PHE A 122 1.57 -7.36 -6.78
CA PHE A 122 0.36 -7.62 -6.01
C PHE A 122 -0.85 -6.86 -6.58
N SER A 123 -0.66 -5.61 -7.00
CA SER A 123 -1.72 -4.81 -7.64
C SER A 123 -2.22 -5.49 -8.91
N TYR A 124 -1.30 -5.98 -9.74
CA TYR A 124 -1.64 -6.68 -10.97
C TYR A 124 -2.34 -8.01 -10.72
N ILE A 125 -1.93 -8.78 -9.70
CA ILE A 125 -2.66 -9.99 -9.26
C ILE A 125 -4.09 -9.66 -8.85
N GLN A 126 -4.32 -8.58 -8.09
CA GLN A 126 -5.67 -8.18 -7.69
C GLN A 126 -6.55 -7.73 -8.87
N LEU A 127 -5.94 -7.33 -9.97
CA LEU A 127 -6.61 -7.00 -11.22
C LEU A 127 -6.62 -8.17 -12.22
N GLU A 128 -6.23 -9.37 -11.78
CA GLU A 128 -6.13 -10.59 -12.60
C GLU A 128 -5.20 -10.43 -13.83
N GLN A 129 -4.30 -9.44 -13.80
CA GLN A 129 -3.30 -9.17 -14.84
C GLN A 129 -2.01 -9.94 -14.56
N TYR A 130 -2.10 -11.27 -14.54
CA TYR A 130 -0.99 -12.16 -14.17
C TYR A 130 0.23 -12.01 -15.07
N ASP A 131 0.03 -11.77 -16.37
CA ASP A 131 1.13 -11.54 -17.34
C ASP A 131 2.02 -10.35 -16.96
N LYS A 132 1.43 -9.30 -16.37
CA LYS A 132 2.19 -8.14 -15.89
C LYS A 132 2.81 -8.36 -14.51
N ALA A 133 2.16 -9.17 -13.67
CA ALA A 133 2.65 -9.47 -12.33
C ALA A 133 3.89 -10.38 -12.35
N LEU A 134 3.93 -11.33 -13.27
CA LEU A 134 4.97 -12.35 -13.34
C LEU A 134 6.40 -11.77 -13.40
N PRO A 135 6.77 -10.92 -14.38
CA PRO A 135 8.14 -10.42 -14.48
C PRO A 135 8.56 -9.61 -13.24
N LEU A 136 7.63 -8.89 -12.62
CA LEU A 136 7.87 -8.12 -11.40
C LEU A 136 8.13 -9.04 -10.19
N LEU A 137 7.44 -10.19 -10.11
CA LEU A 137 7.68 -11.18 -9.04
C LEU A 137 8.99 -11.91 -9.24
N GLU A 138 9.32 -12.32 -10.47
CA GLU A 138 10.60 -12.95 -10.79
C GLU A 138 11.78 -12.02 -10.43
N GLU A 139 11.65 -10.73 -10.71
CA GLU A 139 12.61 -9.71 -10.27
C GLU A 139 12.67 -9.61 -8.74
N ALA A 140 11.52 -9.45 -8.09
CA ALA A 140 11.45 -9.27 -6.64
C ALA A 140 12.02 -10.47 -5.88
N VAL A 141 11.77 -11.70 -6.34
CA VAL A 141 12.31 -12.93 -5.75
C VAL A 141 13.84 -13.00 -5.91
N LYS A 142 14.39 -12.54 -7.04
CA LYS A 142 15.86 -12.47 -7.22
C LYS A 142 16.51 -11.52 -6.23
N ILE A 143 15.87 -10.39 -5.92
CA ILE A 143 16.38 -9.40 -4.96
C ILE A 143 16.15 -9.86 -3.51
N SER A 144 15.05 -10.55 -3.23
CA SER A 144 14.65 -10.98 -1.89
C SER A 144 14.22 -12.46 -1.88
N PRO A 145 15.18 -13.40 -2.01
CA PRO A 145 14.88 -14.82 -2.18
C PRO A 145 14.25 -15.48 -0.95
N ASP A 146 14.46 -14.91 0.24
CA ASP A 146 13.95 -15.45 1.51
C ASP A 146 12.56 -14.91 1.88
N SER A 147 11.83 -14.36 0.90
CA SER A 147 10.49 -13.83 1.12
C SER A 147 9.41 -14.85 0.79
N PHE A 148 8.80 -15.41 1.84
CA PHE A 148 7.63 -16.30 1.73
C PHE A 148 6.53 -15.69 0.86
N ASN A 149 6.20 -14.41 1.09
CA ASN A 149 5.11 -13.75 0.38
C ASN A 149 5.40 -13.60 -1.12
N LEU A 150 6.66 -13.37 -1.51
CA LEU A 150 7.02 -13.27 -2.92
C LEU A 150 6.94 -14.62 -3.62
N LYS A 151 7.52 -15.67 -3.01
CA LYS A 151 7.45 -17.04 -3.53
C LYS A 151 6.02 -17.56 -3.63
N PHE A 152 5.21 -17.32 -2.61
CA PHE A 152 3.79 -17.68 -2.64
C PHE A 152 3.03 -16.96 -3.76
N ARG A 153 3.23 -15.64 -3.92
CA ARG A 153 2.60 -14.87 -5.01
C ARG A 153 3.09 -15.30 -6.39
N LEU A 154 4.37 -15.66 -6.52
CA LEU A 154 4.93 -16.21 -7.75
C LEU A 154 4.23 -17.53 -8.12
N GLY A 155 4.04 -18.42 -7.13
CA GLY A 155 3.28 -19.66 -7.32
C GLY A 155 1.83 -19.41 -7.76
N VAL A 156 1.11 -18.49 -7.08
CA VAL A 156 -0.26 -18.09 -7.48
C VAL A 156 -0.28 -17.54 -8.91
N THR A 157 0.73 -16.77 -9.29
CA THR A 157 0.79 -16.17 -10.63
C THR A 157 1.02 -17.23 -11.71
N TYR A 158 1.96 -18.16 -11.51
CA TYR A 158 2.14 -19.28 -12.43
C TYR A 158 0.91 -20.19 -12.53
N ASP A 159 0.23 -20.46 -11.41
CA ASP A 159 -0.97 -21.28 -11.36
C ASP A 159 -2.10 -20.69 -12.24
N ASN A 160 -2.35 -19.38 -12.11
CA ASN A 160 -3.35 -18.68 -12.92
C ASN A 160 -2.95 -18.56 -14.40
N LEU A 161 -1.65 -18.60 -14.71
CA LEU A 161 -1.14 -18.67 -16.08
C LEU A 161 -1.12 -20.10 -16.64
N GLY A 162 -1.50 -21.12 -15.85
CA GLY A 162 -1.52 -22.53 -16.23
C GLY A 162 -0.16 -23.22 -16.23
N ASP A 163 0.91 -22.56 -15.76
CA ASP A 163 2.23 -23.17 -15.58
C ASP A 163 2.30 -23.88 -14.22
N PHE A 164 1.53 -24.97 -14.10
CA PHE A 164 1.35 -25.70 -12.83
C PHE A 164 2.67 -26.27 -12.28
N ASP A 165 3.63 -26.62 -13.15
CA ASP A 165 4.94 -27.08 -12.72
C ASP A 165 5.72 -25.99 -11.98
N LYS A 166 5.82 -24.80 -12.54
CA LYS A 166 6.48 -23.67 -11.87
C LYS A 166 5.68 -23.18 -10.66
N ALA A 167 4.35 -23.27 -10.71
CA ALA A 167 3.50 -22.95 -9.57
C ALA A 167 3.84 -23.85 -8.37
N ILE A 168 3.86 -25.17 -8.57
CA ILE A 168 4.21 -26.15 -7.54
C ILE A 168 5.63 -25.90 -7.02
N GLN A 169 6.59 -25.62 -7.90
CA GLN A 169 7.96 -25.32 -7.49
C GLN A 169 8.03 -24.07 -6.60
N ALA A 170 7.43 -22.96 -7.01
CA ALA A 170 7.42 -21.72 -6.24
C ALA A 170 6.68 -21.88 -4.90
N PHE A 171 5.60 -22.66 -4.86
CA PHE A 171 4.91 -22.99 -3.61
C PHE A 171 5.75 -23.87 -2.68
N LYS A 172 6.49 -24.85 -3.20
CA LYS A 172 7.43 -25.66 -2.41
C LYS A 172 8.54 -24.80 -1.81
N GLU A 173 9.10 -23.89 -2.58
CA GLU A 173 10.09 -22.93 -2.08
C GLU A 173 9.51 -21.98 -1.01
N ALA A 174 8.21 -21.67 -1.07
CA ALA A 174 7.54 -20.94 0.00
C ALA A 174 7.39 -21.81 1.26
N LEU A 175 7.06 -23.10 1.11
CA LEU A 175 6.98 -24.05 2.23
C LEU A 175 8.35 -24.33 2.88
N GLU A 176 9.46 -24.23 2.15
CA GLU A 176 10.81 -24.30 2.75
C GLU A 176 11.02 -23.20 3.80
N LEU A 177 10.43 -22.02 3.58
CA LEU A 177 10.50 -20.89 4.52
C LEU A 177 9.47 -21.00 5.64
N ARG A 178 8.29 -21.55 5.34
CA ARG A 178 7.19 -21.73 6.29
C ARG A 178 6.49 -23.07 6.03
N PRO A 179 6.93 -24.15 6.68
CA PRO A 179 6.44 -25.50 6.40
C PRO A 179 4.97 -25.73 6.73
N ASP A 180 4.44 -24.99 7.70
CA ASP A 180 3.11 -25.24 8.27
C ASP A 180 2.05 -24.25 7.74
N GLU A 181 2.08 -23.95 6.44
CA GLU A 181 1.11 -23.06 5.80
C GLU A 181 0.06 -23.87 5.03
N ALA A 182 -1.06 -24.20 5.70
CA ALA A 182 -2.15 -25.01 5.13
C ALA A 182 -2.65 -24.52 3.77
N LYS A 183 -2.78 -23.19 3.60
CA LYS A 183 -3.20 -22.57 2.33
C LYS A 183 -2.25 -22.88 1.17
N VAL A 184 -0.95 -23.05 1.44
CA VAL A 184 0.05 -23.36 0.41
C VAL A 184 -0.02 -24.83 0.04
N HIS A 185 -0.24 -25.71 1.03
CA HIS A 185 -0.55 -27.11 0.76
C HIS A 185 -1.82 -27.26 -0.09
N ARG A 186 -2.89 -26.51 0.19
CA ARG A 186 -4.09 -26.50 -0.67
C ARG A 186 -3.78 -26.04 -2.10
N ALA A 187 -3.01 -24.96 -2.26
CA ALA A 187 -2.63 -24.46 -3.58
C ALA A 187 -1.82 -25.49 -4.40
N ILE A 188 -0.85 -26.18 -3.78
CA ILE A 188 -0.12 -27.29 -4.43
C ILE A 188 -1.06 -28.44 -4.77
N GLY A 189 -2.02 -28.76 -3.89
CA GLY A 189 -3.02 -29.80 -4.12
C GLY A 189 -3.85 -29.52 -5.37
N PHE A 190 -4.38 -28.31 -5.52
CA PHE A 190 -5.11 -27.88 -6.71
C PHE A 190 -4.23 -27.91 -7.96
N ALA A 191 -2.99 -27.42 -7.89
CA ALA A 191 -2.08 -27.46 -9.04
C ALA A 191 -1.79 -28.91 -9.50
N TYR A 192 -1.69 -29.88 -8.57
CA TYR A 192 -1.57 -31.29 -8.93
C TYR A 192 -2.86 -31.89 -9.51
N GLU A 193 -4.04 -31.45 -9.03
CA GLU A 193 -5.33 -31.84 -9.60
C GLU A 193 -5.46 -31.38 -11.06
N GLN A 194 -5.07 -30.15 -11.36
CA GLN A 194 -5.03 -29.61 -12.73
C GLN A 194 -4.07 -30.37 -13.66
N LYS A 195 -3.14 -31.14 -13.08
CA LYS A 195 -2.20 -32.02 -13.77
C LYS A 195 -2.65 -33.49 -13.80
N ASP A 196 -3.86 -33.80 -13.34
CA ASP A 196 -4.40 -35.16 -13.17
C ASP A 196 -3.57 -36.06 -12.22
N ASP A 197 -2.67 -35.49 -11.41
CA ASP A 197 -1.95 -36.23 -10.36
C ASP A 197 -2.75 -36.22 -9.04
N HIS A 198 -3.86 -36.94 -9.06
CA HIS A 198 -4.77 -37.04 -7.91
C HIS A 198 -4.10 -37.59 -6.66
N LYS A 199 -3.06 -38.42 -6.81
CA LYS A 199 -2.34 -39.00 -5.67
C LYS A 199 -1.56 -37.91 -4.93
N SER A 200 -0.76 -37.11 -5.65
CA SER A 200 -0.03 -36.00 -5.06
C SER A 200 -0.98 -34.94 -4.51
N ALA A 201 -2.06 -34.63 -5.23
CA ALA A 201 -3.10 -33.71 -4.78
C ALA A 201 -3.69 -34.12 -3.42
N MET A 202 -4.13 -35.37 -3.29
CA MET A 202 -4.72 -35.91 -2.06
C MET A 202 -3.76 -35.82 -0.86
N ASN A 203 -2.47 -36.11 -1.06
CA ASN A 203 -1.47 -35.99 0.00
C ASN A 203 -1.36 -34.55 0.51
N HIS A 204 -1.34 -33.57 -0.39
CA HIS A 204 -1.27 -32.16 -0.03
C HIS A 204 -2.57 -31.66 0.63
N PHE A 205 -3.74 -32.06 0.15
CA PHE A 205 -5.02 -31.73 0.81
C PHE A 205 -5.11 -32.33 2.21
N LYS A 206 -4.68 -33.58 2.39
CA LYS A 206 -4.63 -34.20 3.72
C LYS A 206 -3.73 -33.41 4.66
N ARG A 207 -2.52 -33.03 4.22
CA ARG A 207 -1.61 -32.23 5.04
C ARG A 207 -2.20 -30.86 5.38
N ALA A 208 -2.90 -30.21 4.46
CA ALA A 208 -3.59 -28.96 4.75
C ALA A 208 -4.67 -29.12 5.84
N ASN A 209 -5.49 -30.17 5.76
CA ASN A 209 -6.53 -30.45 6.75
C ASN A 209 -5.95 -30.77 8.14
N GLU A 210 -4.83 -31.49 8.19
CA GLU A 210 -4.10 -31.78 9.44
C GLU A 210 -3.62 -30.49 10.13
N LEU A 211 -3.14 -29.51 9.35
CA LEU A 211 -2.66 -28.22 9.84
C LEU A 211 -3.79 -27.26 10.26
N GLU A 212 -4.98 -27.38 9.68
CA GLU A 212 -6.15 -26.56 10.03
C GLU A 212 -6.90 -27.09 11.26
N GLY A 213 -6.78 -28.40 11.53
CA GLY A 213 -7.38 -29.05 12.70
C GLY A 213 -6.52 -29.04 13.97
N SER A 214 -5.30 -28.50 13.91
CA SER A 214 -4.32 -28.42 15.02
C SER A 214 -4.30 -27.05 15.68
#